data_AF-A0A355H3H7-F1
#
_entry.id   AF-A0A355H3H7-F1
#
_cell.length_a   1.000
_cell.length_b   1.000
_cell.length_c   1.000
_cell.angle_alpha   90.00
_cell.angle_beta   90.00
_cell.angle_gamma   90.00
#
_symmetry.space_group_name_H-M   'P 1'
#
loop_
_entity.id
_entity.type
_entity.pdbx_description
1 polymer ?
#
loop_
_entity_poly.entity_id
_entity_poly.type
_entity_poly.pdbx_seq_one_letter_code
_entity_poly.pdbx_strand_id
1 'polypeptide(L)' 'MGSGFSFISNQYRLELEGDEYFVDLLFFNRKLKCLMTYVKHLSKFISKN' A
#
# COMPACT_ATOMS: atom_id res chain seq x y z
N MET A 1 -9.78 9.04 -9.30
CA MET A 1 -9.28 9.83 -8.15
C MET A 1 -8.92 11.22 -8.65
N GLY A 2 -9.37 12.29 -7.99
CA GLY A 2 -9.23 13.67 -8.49
C GLY A 2 -7.80 14.23 -8.48
N SER A 3 -7.65 15.50 -8.86
CA SER A 3 -6.38 16.22 -9.10
C SER A 3 -5.40 16.32 -7.91
N GLY A 4 -5.67 15.70 -6.76
CA GLY A 4 -4.78 15.66 -5.59
C GLY A 4 -3.98 14.37 -5.43
N PHE A 5 -4.35 13.30 -6.12
CA PHE A 5 -3.77 11.97 -5.94
C PHE A 5 -2.91 11.58 -7.14
N SER A 6 -1.76 10.96 -6.86
CA SER A 6 -0.90 10.33 -7.86
C SER A 6 -0.91 8.82 -7.61
N PHE A 7 -1.24 8.04 -8.64
CA PHE A 7 -1.13 6.59 -8.57
C PHE A 7 0.34 6.20 -8.50
N ILE A 8 0.69 5.34 -7.55
CA ILE A 8 2.06 4.86 -7.37
C ILE A 8 2.18 3.42 -7.87
N SER A 9 1.33 2.51 -7.37
CA SER A 9 1.41 1.10 -7.73
C SER A 9 0.15 0.31 -7.36
N ASN A 10 0.04 -0.90 -7.93
CA ASN A 10 -0.95 -1.92 -7.58
C ASN A 10 -0.21 -3.16 -7.03
N GLN A 11 -0.80 -3.85 -6.04
CA GLN A 11 -0.19 -5.00 -5.34
C GLN A 11 1.18 -4.67 -4.72
N TYR A 12 1.25 -3.56 -3.98
CA TYR A 12 2.49 -3.09 -3.39
C TYR A 12 2.85 -3.88 -2.12
N ARG A 13 4.10 -4.36 -2.04
CA ARG A 13 4.63 -5.10 -0.89
C ARG A 13 5.11 -4.16 0.21
N LEU A 14 4.60 -4.36 1.41
CA LEU A 14 5.03 -3.72 2.66
C LEU A 14 5.69 -4.76 3.56
N GLU A 15 6.75 -4.37 4.25
CA GLU A 15 7.40 -5.18 5.26
C GLU A 15 7.26 -4.48 6.61
N LEU A 16 6.66 -5.16 7.59
CA LEU A 16 6.41 -4.64 8.93
C LEU A 16 6.77 -5.74 9.93
N GLU A 17 7.71 -5.46 10.83
CA GLU A 17 8.12 -6.40 11.89
C GLU A 17 8.53 -7.81 11.39
N GLY A 18 9.11 -7.89 10.18
CA GLY A 18 9.52 -9.14 9.55
C GLY A 18 8.39 -9.88 8.81
N ASP A 19 7.18 -9.33 8.83
CA ASP A 19 6.03 -9.84 8.10
C ASP A 19 5.81 -9.07 6.80
N GLU A 20 5.45 -9.79 5.75
CA GLU A 20 5.13 -9.20 4.46
C GLU A 20 3.62 -9.00 4.30
N TYR A 21 3.24 -7.84 3.79
CA TYR A 21 1.86 -7.48 3.50
C TYR A 21 1.75 -6.99 2.06
N PHE A 22 0.62 -7.27 1.43
CA PHE A 22 0.34 -6.76 0.09
C PHE A 22 -0.87 -5.83 0.14
N VAL A 23 -0.70 -4.62 -0.38
CA VAL A 23 -1.80 -3.65 -0.52
C VAL A 23 -2.24 -3.56 -1.96
N ASP A 24 -3.55 -3.52 -2.17
CA ASP A 24 -4.10 -3.56 -3.53
C ASP A 24 -3.71 -2.31 -4.31
N LEU A 25 -3.98 -1.11 -3.79
CA LEU A 25 -3.68 0.14 -4.48
C LEU A 25 -2.94 1.10 -3.57
N LEU A 26 -1.89 1.72 -4.11
CA LEU A 26 -1.11 2.76 -3.43
C LEU A 26 -1.16 4.08 -4.19
N PHE A 27 -1.49 5.14 -3.47
CA PHE A 27 -1.56 6.51 -3.98
C PHE A 27 -0.73 7.44 -3.10
N PHE A 28 -0.22 8.51 -3.70
CA PHE A 28 0.34 9.64 -2.98
C PHE A 28 -0.61 10.84 -3.03
N ASN A 29 -0.97 11.37 -1.88
CA ASN A 29 -1.74 12.61 -1.76
C ASN A 29 -0.78 13.80 -1.75
N ARG A 30 -0.78 14.59 -2.82
CA ARG A 30 0.13 15.74 -2.99
C ARG A 30 -0.16 16.89 -2.03
N LYS A 31 -1.41 17.05 -1.58
CA LYS A 31 -1.81 18.13 -0.67
C LYS A 31 -1.39 17.83 0.76
N LEU A 32 -1.68 16.62 1.24
CA LEU A 32 -1.35 16.18 2.60
C LEU A 32 0.09 15.66 2.73
N LYS A 33 0.77 15.43 1.59
CA LYS A 33 2.12 14.83 1.51
C LYS A 33 2.20 13.48 2.22
N CYS A 34 1.19 12.64 2.03
CA CYS A 34 1.11 11.32 2.65
C CYS A 34 0.80 10.22 1.62
N LEU A 35 1.20 8.99 1.96
CA LEU A 35 0.80 7.79 1.25
C LEU A 35 -0.57 7.33 1.74
N MET A 36 -1.44 7.00 0.80
CA MET A 36 -2.78 6.46 1.05
C MET A 36 -2.91 5.14 0.31
N THR A 37 -3.36 4.11 1.00
CA THR A 37 -3.57 2.78 0.41
C THR A 37 -5.05 2.43 0.45
N TYR A 38 -5.49 1.62 -0.51
CA TYR A 38 -6.76 0.92 -0.44
C TYR A 38 -6.49 -0.57 -0.43
N VAL A 39 -7.06 -1.26 0.54
CA VAL A 39 -6.92 -2.71 0.76
C VAL A 39 -8.31 -3.30 0.85
N LYS A 40 -8.59 -4.31 0.03
CA LYS A 40 -9.81 -5.10 0.13
C LYS A 40 -9.67 -6.23 1.14
N HIS A 41 -8.52 -6.90 1.15
CA HIS A 41 -8.20 -7.95 2.11
C HIS A 41 -6.72 -7.87 2.48
N LEU A 42 -6.43 -7.66 3.76
CA LEU A 42 -5.05 -7.60 4.22
C LEU A 42 -4.52 -9.02 4.40
N SER A 43 -3.74 -9.48 3.43
CA SER A 43 -3.04 -10.77 3.51
C SER A 43 -1.71 -10.57 4.21
N LYS A 44 -1.49 -11.31 5.30
CA LYS A 44 -0.19 -11.43 5.96
C LYS A 44 0.53 -12.64 5.38
N PHE A 45 1.68 -12.42 4.76
CA PHE A 45 2.55 -13.49 4.29
C PHE A 45 3.65 -13.69 5.33
N ILE A 46 3.57 -14.80 6.07
CA ILE A 46 4.62 -15.23 6.98
C ILE A 46 5.55 -16.11 6.18
N SER A 47 6.77 -15.63 5.94
CA SER A 47 7.82 -16.46 5.34
C SER A 47 8.17 -17.59 6.32
N LYS A 48 7.74 -18.82 6.01
CA LYS A 48 8.21 -20.02 6.71
C LYS A 48 9.60 -20.37 6.18
N ASN A 49 10.63 -19.88 6.86
CA ASN A 49 11.93 -20.58 6.86
C ASN A 49 11.83 -21.87 7.67
#